data_AF-A0A948RAZ3-F1
#
_entry.id   AF-A0A948RAZ3-F1
#
_cell.length_a   1.000
_cell.length_b   1.000
_cell.length_c   1.000
_cell.angle_alpha   90.00
_cell.angle_beta   90.00
_cell.angle_gamma   90.00
#
_symmetry.space_group_name_H-M   'P 1'
#
loop_
_entity.id
_entity.type
_entity.pdbx_description
1 polymer ?
#
loop_
_entity_poly.entity_id
_entity_poly.type
_entity_poly.pdbx_seq_one_letter_code
_entity_poly.pdbx_strand_id
1 'polypeptide(L)'
;MTDLTPATDTQPLWAYLRYRVNRDIAAALAWFGEKWRQSLLFKLVAAAVGAFLVIWIAVFVWLASDLPEADALLTYETPLPSVVRGVDGEIVHSYARERRVQLQYADFPEQLIEAYLAAEDKTFFSHGGVDIFGTLNAVFDYASKMGSGERAVGGSTITQQVAK
;
A
#
# COMPACT_ATOMS: atom_id res chain seq x y z
N MET A 1 -11.72 55.99 41.30
CA MET A 1 -11.37 54.56 41.34
C MET A 1 -12.33 53.85 40.40
N THR A 2 -12.02 53.83 39.11
CA THR A 2 -12.83 53.18 38.08
C THR A 2 -11.96 52.09 37.48
N ASP A 3 -12.24 50.87 37.89
CA ASP A 3 -11.57 49.67 37.42
C ASP A 3 -12.03 49.39 35.99
N LEU A 4 -11.14 49.60 35.02
CA LEU A 4 -11.35 49.26 33.62
C LEU A 4 -10.58 47.98 33.34
N THR A 5 -11.15 46.85 33.71
CA THR A 5 -10.71 45.55 33.18
C THR A 5 -11.38 45.35 31.82
N PRO A 6 -10.65 45.33 30.70
CA PRO A 6 -11.23 45.01 29.41
C PRO A 6 -11.58 43.51 29.40
N ALA A 7 -12.86 43.18 29.21
CA ALA A 7 -13.30 41.82 28.97
C ALA A 7 -12.66 41.33 27.67
N THR A 8 -11.64 40.48 27.77
CA THR A 8 -11.07 39.75 26.65
C THR A 8 -12.09 38.69 26.21
N ASP A 9 -12.92 39.04 25.24
CA ASP A 9 -13.82 38.09 24.56
C ASP A 9 -12.97 37.14 23.71
N THR A 10 -12.42 36.11 24.34
CA THR A 10 -11.65 35.06 23.67
C THR A 10 -12.62 34.09 23.00
N GLN A 11 -12.96 34.39 21.75
CA GLN A 11 -13.68 33.44 20.90
C GLN A 11 -12.95 32.08 20.92
N PRO A 12 -13.67 30.96 21.13
CA PRO A 12 -13.02 29.68 21.29
C PRO A 12 -12.34 29.25 19.98
N LEU A 13 -11.18 28.59 20.08
CA LEU A 13 -10.32 28.21 18.93
C LEU A 13 -11.10 27.51 17.80
N TRP A 14 -12.07 26.66 18.14
CA TRP A 14 -12.89 25.95 17.16
C TRP A 14 -13.80 26.88 16.33
N ALA A 15 -14.28 27.98 16.91
CA ALA A 15 -15.12 28.96 16.21
C ALA A 15 -14.30 29.74 15.18
N TYR A 16 -13.09 30.14 15.57
CA TYR A 16 -12.11 30.76 14.66
C TYR A 16 -11.69 29.81 13.53
N LEU A 17 -11.38 28.55 13.84
CA LEU A 17 -11.03 27.53 12.85
C LEU A 17 -12.18 27.28 11.86
N ARG A 18 -13.41 27.13 12.36
CA ARG A 18 -14.60 26.95 11.50
C ARG A 18 -14.86 28.15 10.60
N TYR A 19 -14.75 29.37 11.13
CA TYR A 19 -14.87 30.59 10.34
C TYR A 19 -13.83 30.65 9.23
N ARG A 20 -12.57 30.37 9.55
CA ARG A 20 -11.47 30.35 8.58
C ARG A 20 -11.71 29.30 7.50
N VAL A 21 -12.01 28.06 7.88
CA VAL A 21 -12.28 26.96 6.93
C VAL A 21 -13.47 27.31 6.03
N ASN A 22 -14.58 27.79 6.58
CA ASN A 22 -15.75 28.15 5.78
C ASN A 22 -15.49 29.30 4.82
N ARG A 23 -14.74 30.33 5.25
CA ARG A 23 -14.36 31.46 4.39
C ARG A 23 -13.41 31.02 3.28
N ASP A 24 -12.41 30.21 3.62
CA ASP A 24 -11.40 29.74 2.67
C ASP A 24 -12.05 28.80 1.64
N ILE A 25 -13.01 27.96 2.05
CA ILE A 25 -13.84 27.14 1.14
C ILE A 25 -14.72 28.03 0.25
N ALA A 26 -15.42 29.01 0.81
CA ALA A 26 -16.29 29.89 0.03
C ALA A 26 -15.49 30.70 -1.01
N ALA A 27 -14.30 31.19 -0.64
CA ALA A 27 -13.39 31.86 -1.55
C ALA A 27 -12.88 30.91 -2.65
N ALA A 28 -12.52 29.67 -2.31
CA ALA A 28 -12.10 28.66 -3.27
C ALA A 28 -13.21 28.30 -4.27
N LEU A 29 -14.45 28.16 -3.81
CA LEU A 29 -15.62 27.89 -4.66
C LEU A 29 -15.93 29.07 -5.60
N ALA A 30 -15.86 30.31 -5.10
CA ALA A 30 -16.03 31.50 -5.92
C ALA A 30 -14.94 31.61 -7.00
N TRP A 31 -13.68 31.38 -6.63
CA TRP A 31 -12.55 31.32 -7.57
C TRP A 31 -12.75 30.22 -8.61
N PHE A 32 -13.19 29.03 -8.20
CA PHE A 32 -13.44 27.92 -9.10
C PHE A 32 -14.55 28.26 -10.09
N GLY A 33 -15.67 28.82 -9.63
CA GLY A 33 -16.78 29.25 -10.49
C GLY A 33 -16.35 30.32 -11.50
N GLU A 34 -15.50 31.26 -11.07
CA GLU A 34 -14.94 32.29 -11.95
C GLU A 34 -14.03 31.69 -13.02
N LYS A 35 -13.08 30.82 -12.63
CA LYS A 35 -12.20 30.12 -13.57
C LYS A 35 -12.96 29.20 -14.52
N TRP A 36 -13.97 28.51 -14.03
CA TRP A 36 -14.87 27.71 -14.84
C TRP A 36 -15.59 28.55 -15.87
N ARG A 37 -16.08 29.75 -15.53
CA ARG A 37 -16.78 30.60 -16.49
C ARG A 37 -15.83 31.21 -17.53
N GLN A 38 -14.62 31.60 -17.14
CA GLN A 38 -13.73 32.43 -17.96
C GLN A 38 -12.68 31.65 -18.77
N SER A 39 -12.26 30.47 -18.31
CA SER A 39 -11.14 29.76 -18.92
C SER A 39 -11.58 28.47 -19.60
N LEU A 40 -11.44 28.41 -20.92
CA LEU A 40 -11.65 27.19 -21.69
C LEU A 40 -10.63 26.09 -21.30
N LEU A 41 -9.37 26.48 -21.11
CA LEU A 41 -8.32 25.55 -20.69
C LEU A 41 -8.65 24.90 -19.34
N PHE A 42 -9.15 25.68 -18.38
CA PHE A 42 -9.57 25.15 -17.09
C PHE A 42 -10.69 24.12 -17.21
N LYS A 43 -11.71 24.38 -18.06
CA LYS A 43 -12.77 23.41 -18.36
C LYS A 43 -12.20 22.12 -18.97
N LEU A 44 -11.29 22.24 -19.94
CA LEU A 44 -10.68 21.09 -20.60
C LEU A 44 -9.84 20.25 -19.64
N VAL A 45 -9.02 20.88 -18.80
CA VAL A 45 -8.22 20.18 -17.77
C VAL A 45 -9.13 19.50 -16.76
N ALA A 46 -10.15 20.19 -16.25
CA ALA A 46 -11.08 19.61 -15.31
C ALA A 46 -11.90 18.46 -15.93
N ALA A 47 -12.30 18.58 -17.20
CA ALA A 47 -12.95 17.50 -17.94
C ALA A 47 -12.01 16.31 -18.14
N ALA A 48 -10.73 16.54 -18.46
CA ALA A 48 -9.73 15.50 -18.60
C ALA A 48 -9.46 14.76 -17.28
N VAL A 49 -9.34 15.48 -16.16
CA VAL A 49 -9.19 14.90 -14.82
C VAL A 49 -10.44 14.10 -14.44
N GLY A 50 -11.64 14.63 -14.71
CA GLY A 50 -12.89 13.92 -14.47
C GLY A 50 -13.00 12.64 -15.29
N ALA A 51 -12.69 12.70 -16.59
CA ALA A 51 -12.67 11.54 -17.47
C ALA A 51 -11.64 10.50 -17.01
N PHE A 52 -10.44 10.94 -16.61
CA PHE A 52 -9.41 10.07 -16.06
C PHE A 52 -9.91 9.35 -14.80
N LEU A 53 -10.54 10.06 -13.86
CA LEU A 53 -11.09 9.45 -12.64
C LEU A 53 -12.18 8.42 -12.96
N VAL A 54 -13.08 8.73 -13.90
CA VAL A 54 -14.12 7.79 -14.33
C VAL A 54 -13.51 6.53 -14.96
N ILE A 55 -12.55 6.70 -15.87
CA ILE A 55 -11.83 5.58 -16.48
C ILE A 55 -11.10 4.76 -15.41
N TRP A 56 -10.42 5.43 -14.48
CA TRP A 56 -9.67 4.78 -13.42
C TRP A 56 -10.58 3.95 -12.50
N ILE A 57 -11.72 4.50 -12.09
CA ILE A 57 -12.73 3.77 -11.31
C ILE A 57 -13.29 2.59 -12.11
N ALA A 58 -13.60 2.78 -13.40
CA ALA A 58 -14.12 1.71 -14.25
C ALA A 58 -13.11 0.56 -14.39
N VAL A 59 -11.83 0.87 -14.61
CA VAL A 59 -10.74 -0.12 -14.66
C VAL A 59 -10.58 -0.82 -13.31
N PHE A 60 -10.62 -0.07 -12.20
CA PHE A 60 -10.53 -0.65 -10.86
C PHE A 60 -11.66 -1.64 -10.59
N VAL A 61 -12.91 -1.26 -10.88
CA VAL A 61 -14.08 -2.14 -10.70
C VAL A 61 -14.00 -3.37 -11.59
N TRP A 62 -13.61 -3.19 -12.87
CA TRP A 62 -13.44 -4.29 -13.80
C TRP A 62 -12.36 -5.28 -13.32
N LEU A 63 -11.20 -4.78 -12.89
CA LEU A 63 -10.11 -5.63 -12.39
C LEU A 63 -10.48 -6.31 -11.06
N ALA A 64 -11.18 -5.59 -10.18
CA ALA A 64 -11.62 -6.13 -8.90
C ALA A 64 -12.72 -7.20 -9.04
N SER A 65 -13.49 -7.17 -10.13
CA SER A 65 -14.56 -8.14 -10.36
C SER A 65 -14.08 -9.54 -10.72
N ASP A 66 -12.82 -9.68 -11.14
CA ASP A 66 -12.20 -10.96 -11.53
C ASP A 66 -11.25 -11.52 -10.45
N LEU A 67 -11.24 -10.91 -9.25
CA LEU A 67 -10.44 -11.38 -8.13
C LEU A 67 -11.04 -12.67 -7.55
N PRO A 68 -10.25 -13.75 -7.37
CA PRO A 68 -10.70 -14.94 -6.66
C PRO A 68 -11.14 -14.59 -5.24
N GLU A 69 -12.10 -15.35 -4.70
CA GLU A 69 -12.45 -15.24 -3.29
C GLU A 69 -11.20 -15.49 -2.43
N ALA A 70 -10.99 -14.62 -1.42
CA ALA A 70 -9.83 -14.70 -0.54
C ALA A 70 -9.75 -16.05 0.20
N ASP A 71 -10.87 -16.73 0.37
CA ASP A 71 -10.95 -18.05 1.01
C ASP A 71 -10.15 -19.12 0.24
N ALA A 72 -9.98 -18.98 -1.07
CA ALA A 72 -9.13 -19.89 -1.86
C ALA A 72 -7.65 -19.83 -1.42
N LEU A 73 -7.20 -18.71 -0.86
CA LEU A 73 -5.85 -18.54 -0.31
C LEU A 73 -5.68 -19.24 1.05
N LEU A 74 -6.77 -19.42 1.81
CA LEU A 74 -6.73 -20.12 3.11
C LEU A 74 -6.52 -21.62 2.94
N THR A 75 -6.93 -22.18 1.81
CA THR A 75 -6.83 -23.62 1.49
C THR A 75 -5.71 -23.94 0.51
N TYR A 76 -4.77 -23.02 0.28
CA TYR A 76 -3.67 -23.27 -0.66
C TYR A 76 -2.71 -24.34 -0.11
N GLU A 77 -2.75 -25.53 -0.71
CA GLU A 77 -1.80 -26.61 -0.45
C GLU A 77 -0.73 -26.65 -1.53
N THR A 78 0.54 -26.56 -1.11
CA THR A 78 1.67 -26.65 -2.03
C THR A 78 1.84 -28.09 -2.51
N PRO A 79 2.09 -28.35 -3.81
CA PRO A 79 2.32 -29.70 -4.28
C PRO A 79 3.59 -30.27 -3.66
N LEU A 80 3.43 -31.36 -2.91
CA LEU A 80 4.51 -32.07 -2.23
C LEU A 80 5.02 -33.25 -3.06
N PRO A 81 6.31 -33.63 -2.89
CA PRO A 81 6.87 -34.82 -3.52
C PRO A 81 6.14 -36.09 -3.07
N SER A 82 5.79 -36.96 -4.02
CA SER A 82 5.38 -38.33 -3.73
C SER A 82 6.61 -39.20 -3.53
N VAL A 83 6.74 -39.89 -2.40
CA VAL A 83 7.94 -40.64 -2.04
C VAL A 83 7.70 -42.15 -2.13
N VAL A 84 8.55 -42.86 -2.88
CA VAL A 84 8.59 -44.33 -2.93
C VAL A 84 9.59 -44.83 -1.91
N ARG A 85 9.14 -45.68 -0.99
CA ARG A 85 9.97 -46.28 0.06
C ARG A 85 10.19 -47.77 -0.18
N GLY A 86 11.37 -48.25 0.20
CA GLY A 86 11.71 -49.67 0.21
C GLY A 86 11.02 -50.41 1.36
N VAL A 87 11.16 -51.73 1.39
CA VAL A 87 10.62 -52.58 2.48
C VAL A 87 11.26 -52.30 3.84
N ASP A 88 12.45 -51.71 3.83
CA ASP A 88 13.23 -51.22 4.98
C ASP A 88 12.82 -49.81 5.43
N GLY A 89 11.94 -49.13 4.68
CA GLY A 89 11.49 -47.76 4.96
C GLY A 89 12.39 -46.65 4.38
N GLU A 90 13.53 -47.01 3.80
CA GLU A 90 14.45 -46.09 3.12
C GLU A 90 13.78 -45.47 1.88
N ILE A 91 14.15 -44.23 1.53
CA ILE A 91 13.61 -43.56 0.35
C ILE A 91 14.34 -44.09 -0.89
N VAL A 92 13.61 -44.77 -1.76
CA VAL A 92 14.13 -45.30 -3.04
C VAL A 92 14.04 -44.24 -4.12
N HIS A 93 12.94 -43.49 -4.16
CA HIS A 93 12.73 -42.45 -5.17
C HIS A 93 11.69 -41.41 -4.69
N SER A 94 11.66 -40.25 -5.34
CA SER A 94 10.59 -39.27 -5.17
C SER A 94 10.15 -38.70 -6.51
N TYR A 95 8.85 -38.72 -6.78
CA TYR A 95 8.24 -38.04 -7.92
C TYR A 95 7.78 -36.66 -7.51
N ALA A 96 8.39 -35.63 -8.07
CA ALA A 96 8.00 -34.24 -7.83
C ALA A 96 8.34 -33.36 -9.03
N ARG A 97 7.44 -32.43 -9.36
CA ARG A 97 7.76 -31.35 -10.30
C ARG A 97 8.77 -30.38 -9.69
N GLU A 98 8.67 -30.19 -8.38
CA GLU A 98 9.43 -29.22 -7.62
C GLU A 98 9.91 -29.86 -6.31
N ARG A 99 11.16 -29.61 -5.95
CA ARG A 99 11.76 -30.17 -4.73
C ARG A 99 11.36 -29.33 -3.52
N ARG A 100 10.18 -29.62 -2.96
CA ARG A 100 9.65 -28.95 -1.76
C ARG A 100 9.68 -29.86 -0.53
N VAL A 101 9.91 -29.26 0.63
CA VAL A 101 9.66 -29.85 1.95
C VAL A 101 8.83 -28.83 2.71
N GLN A 102 7.68 -29.26 3.22
CA GLN A 102 6.84 -28.41 4.07
C GLN A 102 7.34 -28.50 5.50
N LEU A 103 7.63 -27.34 6.07
CA LEU A 103 8.04 -27.16 7.46
C LEU A 103 7.03 -26.25 8.15
N GLN A 104 6.83 -26.46 9.45
CA GLN A 104 6.09 -25.52 10.27
C GLN A 104 6.96 -24.29 10.54
N TYR A 105 6.33 -23.14 10.81
CA TYR A 105 7.07 -21.90 11.12
C TYR A 105 8.07 -22.09 12.27
N ALA A 106 7.71 -22.90 13.27
CA ALA A 106 8.56 -23.20 14.42
C ALA A 106 9.78 -24.09 14.12
N ASP A 107 9.82 -24.76 12.96
CA ASP A 107 10.95 -25.60 12.56
C ASP A 107 12.11 -24.76 11.98
N PHE A 108 11.86 -23.49 11.63
CA PHE A 108 12.88 -22.61 11.08
C PHE A 108 13.74 -22.00 12.19
N PRO A 109 15.09 -21.98 12.04
CA PRO A 109 15.96 -21.28 12.97
C PRO A 109 15.61 -19.79 13.07
N GLU A 110 15.60 -19.24 14.28
CA GLU A 110 15.26 -17.83 14.50
C GLU A 110 16.14 -16.88 13.70
N GLN A 111 17.46 -17.14 13.62
CA GLN A 111 18.37 -16.31 12.84
C GLN A 111 18.05 -16.33 11.34
N LEU A 112 17.51 -17.43 10.81
CA LEU A 112 17.10 -17.52 9.41
C LEU A 112 15.87 -16.63 9.15
N ILE A 113 14.88 -16.70 10.05
CA ILE A 113 13.66 -15.88 9.98
C ILE A 113 14.05 -14.40 10.02
N GLU A 114 14.86 -14.00 11.00
CA GLU A 114 15.30 -12.60 11.16
C GLU A 114 16.08 -12.10 9.94
N ALA A 115 17.01 -12.91 9.41
CA ALA A 115 17.80 -12.54 8.24
C ALA A 115 16.91 -12.36 6.99
N TYR A 116 15.93 -13.26 6.80
CA TYR A 116 15.00 -13.18 5.69
C TYR A 116 14.09 -11.95 5.79
N LEU A 117 13.52 -11.70 6.97
CA LEU A 117 12.70 -10.50 7.22
C LEU A 117 13.52 -9.22 7.04
N ALA A 118 14.75 -9.17 7.54
CA ALA A 118 15.60 -7.99 7.38
C ALA A 118 15.93 -7.67 5.91
N ALA A 119 16.05 -8.70 5.07
CA ALA A 119 16.39 -8.55 3.66
C ALA A 119 15.16 -8.25 2.78
N GLU A 120 14.04 -8.93 3.01
CA GLU A 120 12.87 -8.87 2.14
C GLU A 120 11.79 -7.90 2.65
N ASP A 121 11.50 -7.92 3.95
CA ASP A 121 10.34 -7.22 4.51
C ASP A 121 10.43 -7.05 6.03
N LYS A 122 11.15 -6.00 6.46
CA LYS A 122 11.46 -5.76 7.89
C LYS A 122 10.23 -5.43 8.74
N THR A 123 9.14 -5.00 8.12
CA THR A 123 7.89 -4.57 8.76
C THR A 123 6.76 -5.57 8.54
N PHE A 124 7.10 -6.79 8.09
CA PHE A 124 6.15 -7.84 7.74
C PHE A 124 5.03 -8.04 8.77
N PHE A 125 5.39 -8.12 10.05
CA PHE A 125 4.44 -8.37 11.13
C PHE A 125 3.67 -7.13 11.61
N SER A 126 4.02 -5.93 11.15
CA SER A 126 3.33 -4.69 11.54
C SER A 126 2.42 -4.13 10.45
N HIS A 127 2.58 -4.56 9.21
CA HIS A 127 1.74 -4.11 8.09
C HIS A 127 0.66 -5.14 7.69
N GLY A 128 -0.42 -4.69 7.07
CA GLY A 128 -1.51 -5.54 6.57
C GLY A 128 -1.24 -6.24 5.23
N GLY A 129 0.02 -6.48 4.88
CA GLY A 129 0.44 -7.10 3.62
C GLY A 129 1.00 -6.13 2.57
N VAL A 130 0.85 -4.81 2.78
CA VAL A 130 1.46 -3.77 1.93
C VAL A 130 2.12 -2.72 2.83
N ASP A 131 3.44 -2.54 2.70
CA ASP A 131 4.16 -1.46 3.38
C ASP A 131 4.14 -0.17 2.55
N ILE A 132 3.14 0.67 2.79
CA ILE A 132 3.00 1.95 2.07
C ILE A 132 4.24 2.83 2.28
N PHE A 133 4.75 2.92 3.51
CA PHE A 133 5.90 3.77 3.82
C PHE A 133 7.20 3.18 3.27
N GLY A 134 7.38 1.87 3.38
CA GLY A 134 8.49 1.13 2.79
C GLY A 134 8.55 1.28 1.28
N THR A 135 7.42 1.08 0.58
CA THR A 135 7.33 1.26 -0.87
C THR A 135 7.61 2.70 -1.28
N LEU A 136 7.06 3.71 -0.60
CA LEU A 136 7.36 5.12 -0.90
C LEU A 136 8.84 5.43 -0.74
N ASN A 137 9.46 4.96 0.34
CA ASN A 137 10.90 5.12 0.56
C ASN A 137 11.73 4.43 -0.52
N ALA A 138 11.34 3.22 -0.95
CA ALA A 138 12.01 2.51 -2.04
C ALA A 138 11.91 3.28 -3.37
N VAL A 139 10.77 3.91 -3.66
CA VAL A 139 10.60 4.77 -4.85
C VAL A 139 11.53 5.99 -4.79
N PHE A 140 11.62 6.66 -3.64
CA PHE A 140 12.55 7.79 -3.47
C PHE A 140 14.01 7.35 -3.57
N ASP A 141 14.37 6.21 -2.96
CA ASP A 141 15.71 5.62 -3.05
C ASP A 141 16.06 5.32 -4.51
N TYR A 142 15.17 4.65 -5.24
CA TYR A 142 15.33 4.36 -6.66
C TYR A 142 15.53 5.64 -7.50
N ALA A 143 14.70 6.66 -7.28
CA ALA A 143 14.80 7.93 -8.00
C ALA A 143 16.13 8.66 -7.71
N SER A 144 16.58 8.65 -6.46
CA SER A 144 17.85 9.30 -6.06
C SER A 144 19.10 8.59 -6.60
N LYS A 145 19.03 7.28 -6.80
CA LYS A 145 20.12 6.46 -7.35
C LYS A 145 20.07 6.32 -8.88
N MET A 146 19.10 6.93 -9.55
CA MET A 146 18.95 6.83 -10.99
C MET A 146 20.21 7.35 -11.71
N GLY A 147 20.85 6.50 -12.50
CA GLY A 147 22.09 6.83 -13.24
C GLY A 147 23.39 6.66 -12.45
N SER A 148 23.34 6.29 -11.17
CA SER A 148 24.53 6.04 -10.33
C SER A 148 25.17 4.66 -10.56
N GLY A 149 24.40 3.70 -11.08
CA GLY A 149 24.78 2.29 -11.14
C GLY A 149 24.60 1.54 -9.81
N GLU A 150 24.19 2.22 -8.74
CA GLU A 150 23.89 1.59 -7.44
C GLU A 150 22.56 0.83 -7.47
N ARG A 151 22.47 -0.22 -6.66
CA ARG A 151 21.23 -1.01 -6.53
C ARG A 151 20.27 -0.30 -5.58
N ALA A 152 19.04 -0.07 -6.05
CA ALA A 152 17.95 0.43 -5.22
C ALA A 152 17.48 -0.64 -4.23
N VAL A 153 16.94 -0.20 -3.10
CA VAL A 153 16.31 -1.07 -2.10
C VAL A 153 15.03 -1.72 -2.66
N GLY A 154 14.76 -2.96 -2.26
CA GLY A 154 13.50 -3.65 -2.60
C GLY A 154 12.29 -3.00 -1.93
N GLY A 155 11.20 -2.81 -2.68
CA GLY A 155 9.99 -2.13 -2.19
C GLY A 155 8.75 -3.02 -2.08
N SER A 156 8.88 -4.33 -2.32
CA SER A 156 7.77 -5.29 -2.32
C SER A 156 7.71 -6.07 -1.01
N THR A 157 6.51 -6.32 -0.50
CA THR A 157 6.30 -7.11 0.72
C THR A 157 6.30 -8.61 0.43
N ILE A 158 6.53 -9.44 1.45
CA ILE A 158 6.44 -10.91 1.31
C ILE A 158 5.05 -11.31 0.82
N THR A 159 3.98 -10.68 1.30
CA THR A 159 2.61 -10.94 0.85
C THR A 159 2.43 -10.67 -0.64
N GLN A 160 2.98 -9.57 -1.17
CA GLN A 160 2.95 -9.28 -2.61
C GLN A 160 3.77 -10.29 -3.41
N GLN A 161 4.91 -10.73 -2.89
CA GLN A 161 5.75 -11.72 -3.55
C GLN A 161 5.11 -13.10 -3.62
N VAL A 162 4.27 -13.47 -2.65
CA VAL A 162 3.50 -14.73 -2.65
C VAL A 162 2.27 -14.65 -3.54
N ALA A 163 1.67 -13.47 -3.66
CA ALA A 163 0.45 -13.26 -4.46
C ALA A 163 0.69 -13.13 -5.98
N LYS A 164 1.94 -12.93 -6.42
CA LYS A 164 2.29 -12.79 -7.85
C LYS A 164 2.39 -14.14 -8.56
#